data_AF-A0A084STZ8-F1
#
_entry.id   AF-A0A084STZ8-F1
#
_cell.length_a   1.000
_cell.length_b   1.000
_cell.length_c   1.000
_cell.angle_alpha   90.00
_cell.angle_beta   90.00
_cell.angle_gamma   90.00
#
_symmetry.space_group_name_H-M   'P 1'
#
loop_
_entity.id
_entity.type
_entity.pdbx_description
1 polymer ?
#
loop_
_entity_poly.entity_id
_entity_poly.type
_entity_poly.pdbx_seq_one_letter_code
_entity_poly.pdbx_strand_id
1 'polypeptide(L)'
;MPWQLFLGGASHRLIAYMYSVHYPDTRAYYNKEPIAAIIGETSIGRASLLLPDERQLRPDITDITRRVLFEIKPWHEQGLLEGRAEASTYLTALNRTILIGRHFTGGTDFHGEILIRFARGQYIWRLEWRTSEPGVTLYRWTRSQQRLESEAAAYEAGQWTDLSVEELHQYGGWVEKAVQDMISRREKLATVSGAMGLVIDLVGETARVVLWGALMGQLGTSTGARQPPAQGGGQVIPFPTRPAPTAPPAQVPAAASMPLSH
;
A
#
# COMPACT_ATOMS: atom_id res chain seq x y z
N MET A 1 -18.54 -7.85 -13.74
CA MET A 1 -17.37 -7.08 -14.22
C MET A 1 -17.29 -5.62 -13.71
N PRO A 2 -17.84 -5.20 -12.54
CA PRO A 2 -17.39 -3.92 -11.93
C PRO A 2 -16.45 -4.03 -10.70
N TRP A 3 -16.45 -5.13 -9.94
CA TRP A 3 -15.74 -5.20 -8.64
C TRP A 3 -14.21 -5.35 -8.73
N GLN A 4 -13.70 -6.03 -9.76
CA GLN A 4 -12.25 -6.12 -10.01
C GLN A 4 -11.65 -4.74 -10.30
N LEU A 5 -12.39 -3.88 -11.01
CA LEU A 5 -12.00 -2.49 -11.26
C LEU A 5 -11.98 -1.66 -9.97
N PHE A 6 -12.97 -1.84 -9.09
CA PHE A 6 -13.03 -1.14 -7.80
C PHE A 6 -11.86 -1.50 -6.88
N LEU A 7 -11.53 -2.80 -6.77
CA LEU A 7 -10.40 -3.24 -5.96
C LEU A 7 -9.05 -2.86 -6.57
N GLY A 8 -8.92 -2.90 -7.90
CA GLY A 8 -7.73 -2.38 -8.58
C GLY A 8 -7.53 -0.89 -8.31
N GLY A 9 -8.56 -0.07 -8.53
CA GLY A 9 -8.50 1.36 -8.25
C GLY A 9 -8.19 1.67 -6.79
N ALA A 10 -8.78 0.93 -5.85
CA ALA A 10 -8.51 1.06 -4.43
C ALA A 10 -7.07 0.69 -4.07
N SER A 11 -6.54 -0.42 -4.62
CA SER A 11 -5.15 -0.84 -4.42
C SER A 11 -4.17 0.21 -4.90
N HIS A 12 -4.33 0.69 -6.14
CA HIS A 12 -3.40 1.67 -6.71
C HIS A 12 -3.37 2.95 -5.87
N ARG A 13 -4.54 3.44 -5.44
CA ARG A 13 -4.64 4.63 -4.59
C ARG A 13 -4.02 4.42 -3.21
N LEU A 14 -4.27 3.29 -2.55
CA LEU A 14 -3.69 2.98 -1.24
C LEU A 14 -2.18 2.83 -1.31
N ILE A 15 -1.67 2.10 -2.31
CA ILE A 15 -0.24 1.86 -2.47
C ILE A 15 0.49 3.17 -2.83
N ALA A 16 -0.05 3.96 -3.75
CA ALA A 16 0.49 5.29 -4.07
C ALA A 16 0.49 6.23 -2.85
N TYR A 17 -0.58 6.19 -2.06
CA TYR A 17 -0.65 6.94 -0.80
C TYR A 17 0.41 6.46 0.21
N MET A 18 0.59 5.14 0.38
CA MET A 18 1.62 4.61 1.27
C MET A 18 3.04 4.92 0.78
N TYR A 19 3.23 5.05 -0.52
CA TYR A 19 4.49 5.55 -1.08
C TYR A 19 4.76 7.00 -0.63
N SER A 20 3.78 7.90 -0.72
CA SER A 20 3.96 9.30 -0.30
C SER A 20 4.26 9.43 1.21
N VAL A 21 3.67 8.54 2.00
CA VAL A 21 3.94 8.45 3.45
C VAL A 21 5.35 7.97 3.72
N HIS A 22 5.82 6.94 3.01
CA HIS A 22 7.16 6.37 3.19
C HIS A 22 8.25 7.34 2.68
N TYR A 23 7.93 8.18 1.70
CA TYR A 23 8.86 9.11 1.06
C TYR A 23 8.30 10.54 1.09
N PRO A 24 8.18 11.16 2.29
CA PRO A 24 7.47 12.44 2.44
C PRO A 24 8.17 13.63 1.78
N ASP A 25 9.50 13.55 1.63
CA ASP A 25 10.31 14.64 1.07
C ASP A 25 10.56 14.50 -0.44
N THR A 26 9.89 13.55 -1.11
CA THR A 26 10.07 13.34 -2.55
C THR A 26 8.94 13.94 -3.37
N ARG A 27 9.29 14.38 -4.59
CA ARG A 27 8.31 14.86 -5.56
C ARG A 27 7.91 13.69 -6.44
N ALA A 28 6.82 13.02 -6.06
CA ALA A 28 6.24 11.90 -6.79
C ALA A 28 4.91 12.28 -7.45
N TYR A 29 4.67 11.68 -8.60
CA TYR A 29 3.45 11.78 -9.39
C TYR A 29 2.79 10.42 -9.46
N TYR A 30 1.46 10.41 -9.53
CA TYR A 30 0.65 9.19 -9.51
C TYR A 30 -0.22 9.13 -10.76
N ASN A 31 -0.67 7.93 -11.12
CA ASN A 31 -1.42 7.45 -12.31
C ASN A 31 -2.41 8.36 -13.09
N LYS A 32 -2.64 9.59 -12.65
CA LYS A 32 -3.39 10.63 -13.35
C LYS A 32 -2.52 11.48 -14.28
N GLU A 33 -1.24 11.68 -13.95
CA GLU A 33 -0.39 12.65 -14.65
C GLU A 33 0.37 12.03 -15.83
N PRO A 34 0.19 12.55 -17.07
CA PRO A 34 0.96 12.09 -18.22
C PRO A 34 2.44 12.44 -18.11
N ILE A 35 3.33 11.58 -18.60
CA ILE A 35 4.78 11.82 -18.54
C ILE A 35 5.20 13.14 -19.20
N ALA A 36 4.49 13.59 -20.24
CA ALA A 36 4.77 14.88 -20.88
C ALA A 36 4.53 16.06 -19.93
N ALA A 37 3.47 16.01 -19.12
CA ALA A 37 3.16 17.02 -18.12
C ALA A 37 4.22 17.01 -17.00
N ILE A 38 4.55 15.82 -16.48
CA ILE A 38 5.57 15.63 -15.44
C ILE A 38 6.91 16.21 -15.89
N ILE A 39 7.37 15.88 -17.11
CA ILE A 39 8.66 16.38 -17.63
C ILE A 39 8.61 17.89 -17.86
N GLY A 40 7.51 18.41 -18.39
CA GLY A 40 7.33 19.85 -18.62
C GLY A 40 7.38 20.66 -17.33
N GLU A 41 6.70 20.20 -16.28
CA GLU A 41 6.60 20.90 -14.98
C GLU A 41 7.90 20.80 -14.17
N THR A 42 8.63 19.69 -14.28
CA THR A 42 9.82 19.44 -13.47
C THR A 42 11.11 19.91 -14.14
N SER A 43 11.07 20.14 -15.46
CA SER A 43 12.26 20.40 -16.28
C SER A 43 13.36 19.33 -16.12
N ILE A 44 12.98 18.11 -15.71
CA ILE A 44 13.93 17.01 -15.47
C ILE A 44 14.57 16.49 -16.76
N GLY A 45 13.90 16.73 -17.89
CA GLY A 45 14.28 16.32 -19.23
C GLY A 45 13.60 17.19 -20.30
N ARG A 46 13.78 16.84 -21.57
CA ARG A 46 13.20 17.54 -22.71
C ARG A 46 11.96 16.83 -23.22
N ALA A 47 10.77 17.32 -22.85
CA ALA A 47 9.49 16.74 -23.29
C ALA A 47 9.32 16.69 -24.82
N SER A 48 10.01 17.58 -25.57
CA SER A 48 10.01 17.55 -27.05
C SER A 48 10.62 16.28 -27.65
N LEU A 49 11.37 15.51 -26.87
CA LEU A 49 11.97 14.25 -27.30
C LEU A 49 11.03 13.05 -27.17
N LEU A 50 9.89 13.20 -26.50
CA LEU A 50 8.86 12.16 -26.43
C LEU A 50 8.20 11.96 -27.80
N LEU A 51 8.02 10.69 -28.16
CA LEU A 51 7.19 10.31 -29.30
C LEU A 51 5.71 10.69 -29.06
N PRO A 52 4.90 10.89 -30.12
CA PRO A 52 3.51 11.34 -29.97
C PRO A 52 2.65 10.45 -29.05
N ASP A 53 2.82 9.13 -29.14
CA ASP A 53 2.16 8.10 -28.34
C ASP A 53 2.71 8.04 -26.90
N GLU A 54 4.00 8.30 -26.70
CA GLU A 54 4.62 8.32 -25.38
C GLU A 54 4.07 9.45 -24.48
N ARG A 55 3.64 10.58 -25.06
CA ARG A 55 3.23 11.77 -24.29
C ARG A 55 2.08 11.54 -23.31
N GLN A 56 1.22 10.56 -23.61
CA GLN A 56 0.01 10.27 -22.83
C GLN A 56 0.19 9.10 -21.86
N LEU A 57 1.38 8.50 -21.81
CA LEU A 57 1.71 7.43 -20.87
C LEU A 57 1.60 7.94 -19.43
N ARG A 58 1.05 7.11 -18.54
CA ARG A 58 0.75 7.45 -17.14
C ARG A 58 1.21 6.32 -16.22
N PRO A 59 2.48 6.35 -15.79
CA PRO A 59 2.97 5.36 -14.86
C PRO A 59 2.24 5.46 -13.51
N ASP A 60 2.15 4.35 -12.78
CA ASP A 60 1.38 4.34 -11.54
C ASP A 60 2.00 5.22 -10.45
N ILE A 61 3.32 5.15 -10.30
CA ILE A 61 4.14 6.02 -9.44
C ILE A 61 5.39 6.44 -10.21
N THR A 62 5.61 7.75 -10.31
CA THR A 62 6.85 8.33 -10.85
C THR A 62 7.46 9.29 -9.84
N ASP A 63 8.57 8.91 -9.21
CA ASP A 63 9.31 9.76 -8.27
C ASP A 63 10.48 10.45 -8.97
N ILE A 64 10.39 11.78 -9.08
CA ILE A 64 11.36 12.60 -9.80
C ILE A 64 12.61 12.88 -8.96
N THR A 65 12.46 13.00 -7.64
CA THR A 65 13.58 13.23 -6.72
C THR A 65 14.51 12.01 -6.72
N ARG A 66 13.93 10.81 -6.63
CA ARG A 66 14.68 9.55 -6.59
C ARG A 66 14.99 8.99 -7.97
N ARG A 67 14.32 9.49 -9.02
CA ARG A 67 14.35 8.98 -10.40
C ARG A 67 13.99 7.51 -10.48
N VAL A 68 12.87 7.14 -9.86
CA VAL A 68 12.35 5.78 -9.91
C VAL A 68 10.90 5.76 -10.36
N LEU A 69 10.49 4.66 -11.01
CA LEU A 69 9.08 4.39 -11.30
C LEU A 69 8.64 3.07 -10.65
N PHE A 70 7.33 2.94 -10.46
CA PHE A 70 6.68 1.67 -10.17
C PHE A 70 5.38 1.54 -10.95
N GLU A 71 5.15 0.34 -11.50
CA GLU A 71 3.86 -0.16 -11.97
C GLU A 71 3.24 -1.07 -10.94
N ILE A 72 1.94 -0.91 -10.69
CA ILE A 72 1.19 -1.65 -9.69
C ILE A 72 0.30 -2.65 -10.41
N LYS A 73 0.44 -3.95 -10.09
CA LYS A 73 -0.33 -5.02 -10.74
C LYS A 73 -0.84 -6.04 -9.72
N PRO A 74 -1.93 -6.77 -10.01
CA PRO A 74 -2.36 -7.84 -9.12
C PRO A 74 -1.32 -8.97 -9.10
N TRP A 75 -1.21 -9.66 -7.96
CA TRP A 75 -0.19 -10.67 -7.69
C TRP A 75 -0.55 -12.00 -8.36
N HIS A 76 -0.25 -12.11 -9.64
CA HIS A 76 -0.26 -13.33 -10.43
C HIS A 76 0.75 -13.22 -11.58
N GLU A 77 1.07 -14.34 -12.23
CA GLU A 77 2.08 -14.40 -13.30
C GLU A 77 1.79 -13.41 -14.44
N GLN A 78 0.55 -13.36 -14.92
CA GLN A 78 0.16 -12.42 -15.97
C GLN A 78 0.37 -10.94 -15.54
N GLY A 79 0.10 -10.60 -14.28
CA GLY A 79 0.27 -9.24 -13.76
C GLY A 79 1.75 -8.85 -13.68
N LEU A 80 2.62 -9.82 -13.38
CA LEU A 80 4.07 -9.61 -13.44
C LEU A 80 4.55 -9.34 -14.88
N LEU A 81 4.08 -10.13 -15.85
CA LEU A 81 4.43 -9.94 -17.26
C LEU A 81 3.97 -8.59 -17.80
N GLU A 82 2.71 -8.22 -17.53
CA GLU A 82 2.14 -6.92 -17.90
C GLU A 82 2.89 -5.76 -17.24
N GLY A 83 3.11 -5.84 -15.93
CA GLY A 83 3.84 -4.83 -15.18
C GLY A 83 5.26 -4.63 -15.70
N ARG A 84 5.96 -5.71 -16.05
CA ARG A 84 7.31 -5.63 -16.65
C ARG A 84 7.29 -4.93 -18.00
N ALA A 85 6.34 -5.27 -18.87
CA ALA A 85 6.21 -4.67 -20.19
C ALA A 85 5.89 -3.17 -20.11
N GLU A 86 4.97 -2.78 -19.23
CA GLU A 86 4.60 -1.39 -19.01
C GLU A 86 5.74 -0.59 -18.37
N ALA A 87 6.36 -1.09 -17.30
CA ALA A 87 7.48 -0.42 -16.66
C ALA A 87 8.65 -0.20 -17.64
N SER A 88 8.96 -1.19 -18.49
CA SER A 88 9.99 -1.06 -19.54
C SER A 88 9.64 0.03 -20.56
N THR A 89 8.38 0.07 -21.00
CA THR A 89 7.86 1.11 -21.91
C THR A 89 8.02 2.49 -21.29
N TYR A 90 7.61 2.67 -20.03
CA TYR A 90 7.68 3.94 -19.33
C TYR A 90 9.12 4.39 -19.07
N LEU A 91 10.01 3.48 -18.66
CA LEU A 91 11.43 3.80 -18.48
C LEU A 91 12.07 4.26 -19.79
N THR A 92 11.77 3.57 -20.89
CA THR A 92 12.28 3.93 -22.21
C THR A 92 11.86 5.35 -22.60
N ALA A 93 10.57 5.65 -22.45
CA ALA A 93 10.03 6.97 -22.77
C ALA A 93 10.61 8.08 -21.88
N LEU A 94 10.64 7.88 -20.55
CA LEU A 94 11.21 8.85 -19.61
C LEU A 94 12.70 9.10 -19.90
N ASN A 95 13.48 8.04 -20.09
CA ASN A 95 14.92 8.14 -20.30
C ASN A 95 15.30 8.75 -21.65
N ARG A 96 14.46 8.59 -22.69
CA ARG A 96 14.62 9.30 -23.97
C ARG A 96 14.69 10.82 -23.78
N THR A 97 14.04 11.36 -22.74
CA THR A 97 14.01 12.81 -22.48
C THR A 97 15.23 13.32 -21.72
N ILE A 98 16.04 12.43 -21.16
CA ILE A 98 17.22 12.77 -20.34
C ILE A 98 18.47 12.75 -21.22
N LEU A 99 18.98 13.93 -21.60
CA LEU A 99 20.23 14.03 -22.38
C LEU A 99 21.49 14.00 -21.50
N ILE A 100 21.37 14.52 -20.27
CA ILE A 100 22.49 14.68 -19.34
C ILE A 100 21.99 14.34 -17.93
N GLY A 101 22.83 13.63 -17.17
CA GLY A 101 22.56 13.29 -15.77
C GLY A 101 22.05 11.87 -15.58
N ARG A 102 21.42 11.63 -14.44
CA ARG A 102 20.99 10.30 -14.01
C ARG A 102 19.69 9.88 -14.69
N HIS A 103 19.65 8.68 -15.24
CA HIS A 103 18.44 8.09 -15.82
C HIS A 103 17.47 7.61 -14.73
N PHE A 104 16.19 7.51 -15.09
CA PHE A 104 15.18 6.79 -14.33
C PHE A 104 15.48 5.29 -14.33
N THR A 105 15.22 4.65 -13.20
CA THR A 105 15.28 3.19 -13.05
C THR A 105 13.98 2.64 -12.50
N GLY A 106 13.75 1.32 -12.64
CA GLY A 106 12.70 0.67 -11.88
C GLY A 106 13.01 0.80 -10.39
N GLY A 107 12.03 1.22 -9.59
CA GLY A 107 12.22 1.30 -8.14
C GLY A 107 12.29 -0.09 -7.51
N THR A 108 12.94 -0.19 -6.34
CA THR A 108 13.12 -1.43 -5.59
C THR A 108 12.62 -1.27 -4.16
N ASP A 109 12.51 -2.40 -3.46
CA ASP A 109 12.32 -2.45 -2.01
C ASP A 109 11.07 -1.74 -1.47
N PHE A 110 10.06 -1.50 -2.32
CA PHE A 110 8.78 -0.95 -1.89
C PHE A 110 7.78 -2.06 -1.60
N HIS A 111 7.47 -2.23 -0.33
CA HIS A 111 6.62 -3.30 0.18
C HIS A 111 5.85 -2.80 1.40
N GLY A 112 4.75 -3.47 1.71
CA GLY A 112 3.93 -3.12 2.86
C GLY A 112 2.61 -3.88 2.91
N GLU A 113 1.88 -3.67 3.99
CA GLU A 113 0.52 -4.16 4.12
C GLU A 113 -0.38 -3.19 4.89
N ILE A 114 -1.68 -3.27 4.61
CA ILE A 114 -2.72 -2.48 5.26
C ILE A 114 -3.85 -3.41 5.65
N LEU A 115 -4.35 -3.23 6.88
CA LEU A 115 -5.54 -3.92 7.36
C LEU A 115 -6.76 -3.00 7.29
N ILE A 116 -7.88 -3.57 6.86
CA ILE A 116 -9.17 -2.88 6.72
C ILE A 116 -10.24 -3.69 7.43
N ARG A 117 -10.89 -3.04 8.40
CA ARG A 117 -12.07 -3.59 9.06
C ARG A 117 -13.31 -2.80 8.62
N PHE A 118 -14.28 -3.49 8.07
CA PHE A 118 -15.57 -2.89 7.72
C PHE A 118 -16.49 -2.87 8.94
N ALA A 119 -17.22 -1.78 9.15
CA ALA A 119 -18.14 -1.63 10.28
C ALA A 119 -19.23 -2.72 10.37
N ARG A 120 -19.53 -3.40 9.26
CA ARG A 120 -20.44 -4.57 9.19
C ARG A 120 -19.75 -5.83 8.68
N GLY A 121 -18.42 -5.81 8.53
CA GLY A 121 -17.65 -6.94 8.04
C GLY A 121 -17.39 -7.95 9.15
N GLN A 122 -17.51 -9.23 8.82
CA GLN A 122 -17.18 -10.32 9.73
C GLN A 122 -15.67 -10.60 9.78
N TYR A 123 -14.94 -10.22 8.71
CA TYR A 123 -13.53 -10.50 8.53
C TYR A 123 -12.72 -9.20 8.39
N ILE A 124 -11.45 -9.29 8.76
CA ILE A 124 -10.48 -8.21 8.54
C ILE A 124 -9.80 -8.48 7.21
N TRP A 125 -9.84 -7.50 6.32
CA TRP A 125 -9.22 -7.58 5.02
C TRP A 125 -7.80 -7.05 5.08
N ARG A 126 -6.94 -7.59 4.23
CA ARG A 126 -5.54 -7.21 4.11
C ARG A 126 -5.20 -6.98 2.66
N LEU A 127 -4.70 -5.77 2.36
CA LEU A 127 -3.95 -5.49 1.15
C LEU A 127 -2.48 -5.66 1.49
N GLU A 128 -1.79 -6.55 0.79
CA GLU A 128 -0.32 -6.60 0.83
C GLU A 128 0.24 -6.30 -0.54
N TRP A 129 1.40 -5.64 -0.57
CA TRP A 129 2.14 -5.38 -1.80
C TRP A 129 3.64 -5.58 -1.62
N ARG A 130 4.30 -5.91 -2.72
CA ARG A 130 5.75 -6.09 -2.77
C ARG A 130 6.27 -5.79 -4.18
N THR A 131 7.36 -5.04 -4.25
CA THR A 131 8.18 -4.96 -5.46
C THR A 131 8.92 -6.29 -5.68
N SER A 132 8.47 -7.07 -6.66
CA SER A 132 9.05 -8.39 -6.99
C SER A 132 10.20 -8.27 -7.99
N GLU A 133 10.15 -7.26 -8.86
CA GLU A 133 11.18 -6.91 -9.83
C GLU A 133 11.32 -5.38 -9.88
N PRO A 134 12.49 -4.83 -10.28
CA PRO A 134 12.65 -3.38 -10.39
C PRO A 134 11.54 -2.75 -11.25
N GLY A 135 10.78 -1.84 -10.63
CA GLY A 135 9.67 -1.14 -11.27
C GLY A 135 8.34 -1.87 -11.30
N VAL A 136 8.22 -3.08 -10.73
CA VAL A 136 6.95 -3.84 -10.68
C VAL A 136 6.56 -4.18 -9.25
N THR A 137 5.50 -3.53 -8.76
CA THR A 137 4.88 -3.77 -7.46
C THR A 137 3.64 -4.63 -7.63
N LEU A 138 3.68 -5.85 -7.09
CA LEU A 138 2.55 -6.75 -7.09
C LEU A 138 1.73 -6.57 -5.82
N TYR A 139 0.40 -6.64 -5.91
CA TYR A 139 -0.50 -6.58 -4.76
C TYR A 139 -1.49 -7.74 -4.71
N ARG A 140 -1.90 -8.16 -3.51
CA ARG A 140 -3.05 -9.05 -3.34
C ARG A 140 -3.92 -8.65 -2.16
N TRP A 141 -5.19 -8.99 -2.30
CA TRP A 141 -6.17 -8.87 -1.25
C TRP A 141 -6.43 -10.24 -0.62
N THR A 142 -6.39 -10.29 0.70
CA THR A 142 -6.74 -11.46 1.51
C THR A 142 -7.65 -11.04 2.64
N ARG A 143 -8.22 -12.00 3.37
CA ARG A 143 -8.93 -11.74 4.63
C ARG A 143 -8.47 -12.69 5.74
N SER A 144 -8.78 -12.35 6.98
CA SER A 144 -8.62 -13.27 8.10
C SER A 144 -9.42 -14.55 7.85
N GLN A 145 -8.81 -15.70 8.14
CA GLN A 145 -9.45 -17.01 7.98
C GLN A 145 -10.69 -17.14 8.90
N GLN A 146 -10.60 -16.52 10.08
CA GLN A 146 -11.62 -16.53 11.11
C GLN A 146 -12.10 -15.11 11.40
N ARG A 147 -13.26 -14.97 12.03
CA ARG A 147 -13.71 -13.71 12.61
C ARG A 147 -12.82 -13.37 13.81
N LEU A 148 -12.34 -12.13 13.85
CA LEU A 148 -11.46 -11.63 14.90
C LEU A 148 -11.93 -10.25 15.36
N GLU A 149 -11.75 -9.97 16.65
CA GLU A 149 -12.27 -8.76 17.29
C GLU A 149 -11.46 -7.49 16.96
N SER A 150 -10.21 -7.64 16.49
CA SER A 150 -9.33 -6.52 16.16
C SER A 150 -8.33 -6.84 15.05
N GLU A 151 -7.86 -5.79 14.39
CA GLU A 151 -6.80 -5.80 13.38
C GLU A 151 -5.50 -6.37 13.95
N ALA A 152 -5.14 -6.00 15.19
CA ALA A 152 -4.01 -6.57 15.89
C ALA A 152 -4.13 -8.09 16.06
N ALA A 153 -5.31 -8.57 16.48
CA ALA A 153 -5.54 -10.02 16.60
C ALA A 153 -5.42 -10.74 15.24
N ALA A 154 -5.86 -10.12 14.15
CA ALA A 154 -5.70 -10.67 12.79
C ALA A 154 -4.25 -10.71 12.33
N TYR A 155 -3.50 -9.64 12.59
CA TYR A 155 -2.07 -9.57 12.28
C TYR A 155 -1.27 -10.66 13.02
N GLU A 156 -1.51 -10.79 14.33
CA GLU A 156 -0.86 -11.80 15.17
C GLU A 156 -1.22 -13.23 14.72
N ALA A 157 -2.51 -13.49 14.47
CA ALA A 157 -2.95 -14.80 13.99
C ALA A 157 -2.27 -15.18 12.67
N GLY A 158 -2.08 -14.23 11.74
CA GLY A 158 -1.38 -14.46 10.48
C GLY A 158 -2.03 -15.47 9.55
N GLN A 159 -3.29 -15.81 9.81
CA GLN A 159 -4.07 -16.77 9.03
C GLN A 159 -4.88 -16.02 7.99
N TRP A 160 -4.32 -15.92 6.79
CA TRP A 160 -4.90 -15.19 5.68
C TRP A 160 -5.37 -16.15 4.59
N THR A 161 -6.54 -15.88 4.03
CA THR A 161 -7.10 -16.66 2.92
C THR A 161 -7.56 -15.74 1.81
N ASP A 162 -7.60 -16.27 0.60
CA ASP A 162 -8.05 -15.53 -0.59
C ASP A 162 -9.54 -15.17 -0.45
N LEU A 163 -9.90 -14.02 -1.02
CA LEU A 163 -11.27 -13.56 -1.05
C LEU A 163 -12.09 -14.39 -2.03
N SER A 164 -13.26 -14.85 -1.61
CA SER A 164 -14.21 -15.49 -2.53
C SER A 164 -14.78 -14.46 -3.52
N VAL A 165 -15.28 -14.95 -4.66
CA VAL A 165 -15.95 -14.08 -5.65
C VAL A 165 -17.15 -13.36 -5.02
N GLU A 166 -17.93 -14.06 -4.21
CA GLU A 166 -19.08 -13.51 -3.48
C GLU A 166 -18.66 -12.38 -2.53
N GLU A 167 -17.55 -12.54 -1.82
CA GLU A 167 -17.01 -11.51 -0.92
C GLU A 167 -16.54 -10.28 -1.71
N LEU A 168 -15.87 -10.48 -2.84
CA LEU A 168 -15.47 -9.39 -3.74
C LEU A 168 -16.68 -8.62 -4.26
N HIS A 169 -17.77 -9.32 -4.59
CA HIS A 169 -19.03 -8.72 -5.01
C HIS A 169 -19.69 -7.91 -3.90
N GLN A 170 -19.74 -8.46 -2.68
CA GLN A 170 -20.45 -7.86 -1.56
C GLN A 170 -19.72 -6.63 -1.01
N TYR A 171 -18.39 -6.68 -0.94
CA TYR A 171 -17.59 -5.68 -0.23
C TYR A 171 -16.68 -4.83 -1.14
N GLY A 172 -16.48 -5.21 -2.41
CA GLY A 172 -15.54 -4.51 -3.30
C GLY A 172 -15.84 -3.02 -3.47
N GLY A 173 -17.12 -2.64 -3.64
CA GLY A 173 -17.52 -1.23 -3.70
C GLY A 173 -17.37 -0.49 -2.36
N TRP A 174 -17.39 -1.20 -1.23
CA TRP A 174 -17.18 -0.60 0.09
C TRP A 174 -15.70 -0.32 0.34
N VAL A 175 -14.81 -1.17 -0.20
CA VAL A 175 -13.36 -0.94 -0.17
C VAL A 175 -13.02 0.35 -0.89
N GLU A 176 -13.49 0.52 -2.12
CA GLU A 176 -13.22 1.73 -2.90
C GLU A 176 -13.74 2.99 -2.19
N LYS A 177 -14.97 2.94 -1.66
CA LYS A 177 -15.54 4.06 -0.90
C LYS A 177 -14.74 4.36 0.37
N ALA A 178 -14.33 3.35 1.12
CA ALA A 178 -13.52 3.54 2.32
C ALA A 178 -12.16 4.16 2.01
N VAL A 179 -11.51 3.72 0.92
CA VAL A 179 -10.25 4.30 0.44
C VAL A 179 -10.44 5.75 0.00
N GLN A 180 -11.49 6.03 -0.76
CA GLN A 180 -11.80 7.38 -1.21
C GLN A 180 -12.08 8.32 -0.01
N ASP A 181 -12.90 7.89 0.94
CA ASP A 181 -13.21 8.67 2.14
C ASP A 181 -11.95 8.94 2.99
N MET A 182 -11.05 7.94 3.12
CA MET A 182 -9.79 8.10 3.84
C MET A 182 -8.90 9.16 3.17
N ILE A 183 -8.69 9.05 1.86
CA ILE A 183 -7.83 9.96 1.10
C ILE A 183 -8.42 11.38 1.10
N SER A 184 -9.70 11.53 0.79
CA SER A 184 -10.36 12.85 0.73
C SER A 184 -10.42 13.56 2.08
N ARG A 185 -10.56 12.81 3.20
CA ARG A 185 -10.47 13.41 4.54
C ARG A 185 -9.07 13.93 4.83
N ARG A 186 -8.02 13.22 4.40
CA ARG A 186 -6.62 13.65 4.57
C ARG A 186 -6.24 14.84 3.69
N GLU A 187 -6.65 14.88 2.43
CA GLU A 187 -6.43 16.05 1.55
C GLU A 187 -7.04 17.33 2.15
N LYS A 188 -8.25 17.23 2.71
CA LYS A 188 -8.91 18.34 3.41
C LYS A 188 -8.16 18.77 4.67
N LEU A 189 -7.62 17.83 5.45
CA LEU A 189 -6.82 18.15 6.63
C LEU A 189 -5.49 18.80 6.24
N ALA A 190 -4.78 18.28 5.24
CA ALA A 190 -3.52 18.85 4.74
C ALA A 190 -3.66 20.28 4.20
N THR A 191 -4.81 20.60 3.59
CA THR A 191 -5.11 21.95 3.09
C THR A 191 -5.44 22.94 4.23
N VAL A 192 -5.93 22.45 5.37
CA VAL A 192 -6.27 23.26 6.55
C VAL A 192 -5.05 23.44 7.47
N SER A 193 -4.07 22.54 7.42
CA SER A 193 -2.85 22.57 8.23
C SER A 193 -1.60 22.81 7.38
N GLY A 194 -1.36 24.06 6.98
CA GLY A 194 0.01 24.49 6.71
C GLY A 194 0.83 24.28 7.98
N ALA A 195 1.85 23.42 7.92
CA ALA A 195 2.68 22.97 9.04
C ALA A 195 1.98 22.01 10.03
N MET A 196 2.04 20.70 9.75
CA MET A 196 2.27 19.61 10.71
C MET A 196 2.27 18.27 9.97
N GLY A 197 3.46 17.70 9.75
CA GLY A 197 3.61 16.34 9.23
C GLY A 197 3.06 15.34 10.25
N LEU A 198 2.18 14.45 9.80
CA LEU A 198 1.61 13.40 10.65
C LEU A 198 2.17 12.04 10.26
N VAL A 199 2.89 11.50 11.24
CA VAL A 199 3.64 10.25 11.31
C VAL A 199 2.75 9.03 11.05
N ILE A 200 3.16 8.19 10.10
CA ILE A 200 2.87 6.76 10.13
C ILE A 200 4.21 6.13 10.50
N ASP A 201 4.34 5.69 11.76
CA ASP A 201 5.56 5.05 12.23
C ASP A 201 5.76 3.73 11.48
N LEU A 202 6.77 3.71 10.60
CA LEU A 202 7.34 2.53 10.00
C LEU A 202 8.79 2.46 10.48
N VAL A 203 9.03 1.78 11.59
CA VAL A 203 10.41 1.47 12.03
C VAL A 203 10.46 0.02 12.47
N GLY A 204 11.26 -0.75 11.75
CA GLY A 204 11.68 -2.09 12.13
C GLY A 204 12.78 -2.06 13.20
N GLU A 205 12.92 -3.22 13.84
CA GLU A 205 13.88 -3.60 14.89
C GLU A 205 13.56 -3.04 16.29
N THR A 206 13.04 -3.93 17.15
CA THR A 206 12.61 -3.77 18.55
C THR A 206 11.20 -3.18 18.74
N ALA A 207 10.42 -3.85 19.59
CA ALA A 207 8.97 -3.76 19.65
C ALA A 207 8.39 -2.50 20.35
N ARG A 208 7.16 -2.15 19.92
CA ARG A 208 6.01 -1.51 20.64
C ARG A 208 5.73 -0.02 20.46
N VAL A 209 4.39 0.25 20.44
CA VAL A 209 3.56 1.46 20.74
C VAL A 209 2.80 1.93 19.46
N VAL A 210 1.45 2.00 19.28
CA VAL A 210 0.18 2.28 20.02
C VAL A 210 0.03 3.73 20.52
N LEU A 211 -1.05 4.48 20.23
CA LEU A 211 -1.77 5.34 21.22
C LEU A 211 -3.00 6.04 20.58
N TRP A 212 -4.25 5.76 20.98
CA TRP A 212 -5.04 6.20 22.15
C TRP A 212 -5.55 7.64 22.12
N GLY A 213 -6.84 7.80 22.44
CA GLY A 213 -7.50 9.06 22.75
C GLY A 213 -8.28 8.97 24.06
N ALA A 214 -7.57 8.83 25.18
CA ALA A 214 -8.02 9.39 26.45
C ALA A 214 -7.49 10.84 26.50
N LEU A 215 -8.29 11.77 25.99
CA LEU A 215 -8.24 13.19 26.35
C LEU A 215 -9.32 13.43 27.41
N MET A 216 -9.10 12.87 28.60
CA MET A 216 -9.86 13.17 29.81
C MET A 216 -8.85 13.43 30.92
N GLY A 217 -8.49 14.71 31.10
CA GLY A 217 -7.59 15.15 32.14
C GLY A 217 -7.15 16.59 31.94
N GLN A 218 -7.98 17.52 32.43
CA GLN A 218 -7.73 18.97 32.55
C GLN A 218 -7.80 19.82 31.27
N LEU A 219 -9.03 20.25 30.94
CA LEU A 219 -9.47 21.64 31.14
C LEU A 219 -10.97 21.74 30.83
N GLY A 220 -11.74 22.27 31.79
CA GLY A 220 -12.99 22.98 31.51
C GLY A 220 -14.21 22.16 31.11
N THR A 221 -15.14 22.04 32.06
CA THR A 221 -16.58 21.89 31.85
C THR A 221 -17.11 22.39 30.49
N SER A 222 -17.51 21.48 29.60
CA SER A 222 -18.61 21.74 28.66
C SER A 222 -19.22 20.43 28.16
N THR A 223 -20.50 20.26 28.45
CA THR A 223 -21.42 19.23 27.98
C THR A 223 -21.51 19.19 26.45
N GLY A 224 -21.32 18.02 25.84
CA GLY A 224 -21.63 17.82 24.43
C GLY A 224 -20.94 16.61 23.79
N ALA A 225 -21.29 15.39 24.20
CA ALA A 225 -20.88 14.17 23.52
C ALA A 225 -21.48 14.13 22.10
N ARG A 226 -20.67 14.38 21.07
CA ARG A 226 -21.05 14.19 19.67
C ARG A 226 -20.81 12.72 19.29
N GLN A 227 -21.91 11.98 19.13
CA GLN A 227 -21.91 10.62 18.58
C GLN A 227 -21.23 10.59 17.19
N PRO A 228 -20.45 9.55 16.87
CA PRO A 228 -19.98 9.32 15.51
C PRO A 228 -21.18 8.99 14.59
N PRO A 229 -21.15 9.41 13.30
CA PRO A 229 -22.26 9.18 12.38
C PRO A 229 -22.44 7.69 12.08
N ALA A 230 -23.69 7.23 12.18
CA ALA A 230 -24.11 5.83 12.11
C ALA A 230 -24.11 5.22 10.69
N GLN A 231 -23.33 5.72 9.73
CA GLN A 231 -23.38 5.24 8.35
C GLN A 231 -21.99 5.08 7.70
N GLY A 232 -21.57 3.82 7.55
CA GLY A 232 -20.85 3.34 6.37
C GLY A 232 -19.37 3.70 6.20
N GLY A 233 -18.63 3.96 7.27
CA GLY A 233 -17.17 4.20 7.19
C GLY A 233 -16.36 2.94 7.51
N GLY A 234 -15.50 2.50 6.59
CA GLY A 234 -14.42 1.55 6.89
C GLY A 234 -13.23 2.29 7.53
N GLN A 235 -12.61 1.68 8.53
CA GLN A 235 -11.39 2.21 9.16
C GLN A 235 -10.17 1.49 8.53
N VAL A 236 -9.19 2.27 8.07
CA VAL A 236 -8.00 1.80 7.37
C VAL A 236 -6.77 2.18 8.20
N ILE A 237 -5.92 1.22 8.56
CA ILE A 237 -4.69 1.45 9.33
C ILE A 237 -3.53 0.62 8.71
N PRO A 238 -2.38 1.21 8.37
CA PRO A 238 -1.21 0.50 7.84
C PRO A 238 -0.46 -0.33 8.89
N PHE A 239 0.14 -1.46 8.49
CA PHE A 239 0.96 -2.34 9.32
C PHE A 239 2.34 -2.60 8.66
N PRO A 240 3.42 -2.76 9.44
CA PRO A 240 4.72 -3.18 8.92
C PRO A 240 4.70 -4.65 8.45
N THR A 241 5.52 -4.98 7.46
CA THR A 241 5.65 -6.34 6.90
C THR A 241 6.22 -7.34 7.92
N ARG A 242 5.64 -8.55 7.94
CA ARG A 242 6.12 -9.67 8.75
C ARG A 242 7.54 -10.09 8.30
N PRO A 243 8.49 -10.33 9.22
CA PRO A 243 9.76 -10.99 8.90
C PRO A 243 9.51 -12.37 8.27
N ALA A 244 10.42 -12.82 7.39
CA ALA A 244 10.33 -14.16 6.82
C ALA A 244 10.25 -15.23 7.94
N PRO A 245 9.46 -16.32 7.76
CA PRO A 245 9.38 -17.38 8.76
C PRO A 245 10.77 -17.94 9.04
N THR A 246 11.19 -17.86 10.31
CA THR A 246 12.40 -18.51 10.79
C THR A 246 12.29 -20.01 10.51
N ALA A 247 13.38 -20.60 10.02
CA ALA A 247 13.46 -22.02 9.72
C ALA A 247 12.86 -22.88 10.86
N PRO A 248 12.21 -24.02 10.53
CA PRO A 248 11.63 -24.89 11.55
C PRO A 248 12.70 -25.27 12.58
N PRO A 249 12.34 -25.37 13.88
CA PRO A 249 13.28 -25.73 14.91
C PRO A 249 13.96 -27.04 14.53
N ALA A 250 15.29 -27.06 14.64
CA ALA A 250 16.09 -28.27 14.44
C ALA A 250 15.48 -29.40 15.26
N GLN A 251 15.18 -30.52 14.60
CA GLN A 251 14.73 -31.73 15.27
C GLN A 251 15.75 -32.06 16.36
N VAL A 252 15.31 -32.00 17.61
CA VAL A 252 16.08 -32.47 18.76
C VAL A 252 16.45 -33.93 18.48
N PRO A 253 17.73 -34.33 18.58
CA PRO A 253 18.12 -35.71 18.34
C PRO A 253 17.33 -36.63 19.28
N ALA A 254 16.65 -37.62 18.71
CA ALA A 254 15.99 -38.67 19.48
C ALA A 254 17.03 -39.30 20.41
N ALA A 255 16.78 -39.25 21.71
CA ALA A 255 17.58 -39.95 22.70
C ALA A 255 17.65 -41.44 22.31
N ALA A 256 18.88 -41.95 22.16
CA ALA A 256 19.13 -43.34 21.86
C ALA A 256 18.50 -44.23 22.94
N SER A 257 17.51 -45.02 22.53
CA SER A 257 16.94 -46.10 23.33
C SER A 257 18.04 -47.13 23.63
N MET A 258 18.44 -47.22 24.89
CA MET A 258 19.24 -48.33 25.40
C MET A 258 18.40 -49.62 25.40
N PRO A 259 18.92 -50.76 24.92
CA PRO A 259 18.23 -52.03 25.06
C PRO A 259 18.37 -52.55 26.50
N LEU A 260 17.25 -52.88 27.12
CA LEU A 260 17.22 -53.67 28.36
C LEU A 260 17.48 -55.13 28.00
N SER A 261 18.56 -55.69 28.52
CA SER A 261 18.83 -57.12 28.51
C SER A 261 18.10 -57.80 29.68
N HIS A 262 17.31 -58.83 29.39
CA HIS A 262 17.14 -60.02 30.22
C HIS A 262 16.67 -61.19 29.35
#